data_AF-A0A424M4S6-F1
#
_entry.id   AF-A0A424M4S6-F1
#
_cell.length_a   1.000
_cell.length_b   1.000
_cell.length_c   1.000
_cell.angle_alpha   90.00
_cell.angle_beta   90.00
_cell.angle_gamma   90.00
#
_symmetry.space_group_name_H-M   'P 1'
#
loop_
_entity.id
_entity.type
_entity.pdbx_description
1 polymer ?
#
loop_
_entity_poly.entity_id
_entity_poly.type
_entity_poly.pdbx_seq_one_letter_code
_entity_poly.pdbx_strand_id
1 'polypeptide(L)'
;MENFTFVRLRNNVAQKFTFMVFILIFGLTSSFSFAHLYTPSYFNNSVVLGEVAQGTTPVWNTASLWHPLMAELSNEDCDGDGVTCSQENEDGTDPNDPCDFILEHQNCSPSETWKKDDCDGDGVSNG
;
A
#
# COMPACT_ATOMS: atom_id res chain seq x y z
N MET A 1 -23.81 -62.59 12.26
CA MET A 1 -22.86 -62.16 11.21
C MET A 1 -22.76 -60.65 11.34
N GLU A 2 -21.94 -60.19 12.29
CA GLU A 2 -21.89 -58.79 12.71
C GLU A 2 -20.71 -58.09 12.02
N ASN A 3 -20.88 -57.60 10.79
CA ASN A 3 -19.85 -56.79 10.13
C ASN A 3 -20.38 -55.57 9.38
N PHE A 4 -21.65 -55.22 9.59
CA PHE A 4 -22.24 -54.04 8.95
C PHE A 4 -22.11 -52.76 9.77
N THR A 5 -21.79 -52.85 11.06
CA THR A 5 -21.70 -51.68 11.97
C THR A 5 -20.30 -51.07 12.01
N PHE A 6 -19.24 -51.88 11.97
CA PHE A 6 -17.86 -51.38 12.13
C PHE A 6 -17.36 -50.56 10.95
N VAL A 7 -17.64 -50.99 9.70
CA VAL A 7 -17.19 -50.27 8.50
C VAL A 7 -17.89 -48.91 8.36
N ARG A 8 -19.19 -48.84 8.68
CA ARG A 8 -19.97 -47.60 8.62
C ARG A 8 -19.56 -46.61 9.72
N LEU A 9 -19.29 -47.11 10.93
CA LEU A 9 -18.78 -46.31 12.03
C LEU A 9 -17.36 -45.79 11.72
N ARG A 10 -16.47 -46.64 11.21
CA ARG A 10 -15.10 -46.27 10.82
C ARG A 10 -15.08 -45.22 9.71
N ASN A 11 -15.93 -45.35 8.68
CA ASN A 11 -16.01 -44.33 7.62
C ASN A 11 -16.58 -43.01 8.14
N ASN A 12 -17.59 -43.03 9.02
CA ASN A 12 -18.16 -41.80 9.57
C ASN A 12 -17.17 -41.07 10.51
N VAL A 13 -16.44 -41.84 11.33
CA VAL A 13 -15.39 -41.31 12.21
C VAL A 13 -14.20 -40.79 11.39
N ALA A 14 -13.75 -41.52 10.38
CA ALA A 14 -12.67 -41.07 9.50
C ALA A 14 -13.07 -39.81 8.70
N GLN A 15 -14.29 -39.75 8.17
CA GLN A 15 -14.79 -38.59 7.44
C GLN A 15 -14.91 -37.35 8.34
N LYS A 16 -15.37 -37.51 9.59
CA LYS A 16 -15.44 -36.42 10.57
C LYS A 16 -14.06 -35.96 11.03
N PHE A 17 -13.12 -36.88 11.20
CA PHE A 17 -11.73 -36.56 11.53
C PHE A 17 -11.05 -35.79 10.39
N THR A 18 -11.22 -36.25 9.15
CA THR A 18 -10.70 -35.57 7.96
C THR A 18 -11.29 -34.17 7.83
N PHE A 19 -12.60 -33.98 8.01
CA PHE A 19 -13.24 -32.66 7.96
C PHE A 19 -12.73 -31.71 9.05
N MET A 20 -12.52 -32.20 10.28
CA MET A 20 -11.89 -31.44 11.37
C MET A 20 -10.46 -31.03 11.03
N VAL A 21 -9.66 -31.92 10.43
CA VAL A 21 -8.30 -31.61 9.97
C VAL A 21 -8.31 -30.58 8.83
N PHE A 22 -9.25 -30.68 7.88
CA PHE A 22 -9.42 -29.66 6.83
C PHE A 22 -9.81 -28.29 7.42
N ILE A 23 -10.67 -28.23 8.42
CA ILE A 23 -11.00 -26.97 9.12
C ILE A 23 -9.81 -26.44 9.91
N LEU A 24 -8.99 -27.28 10.53
CA LEU A 24 -7.79 -26.83 11.24
C LEU A 24 -6.69 -26.32 10.28
N ILE A 25 -6.58 -26.90 9.07
CA ILE A 25 -5.58 -26.50 8.07
C ILE A 25 -6.04 -25.29 7.25
N PHE A 26 -7.32 -25.23 6.86
CA PHE A 26 -7.85 -24.21 5.95
C PHE A 26 -8.87 -23.25 6.60
N GLY A 27 -9.53 -23.66 7.69
CA GLY A 27 -10.59 -22.88 8.36
C GLY A 27 -10.09 -21.85 9.38
N LEU A 28 -8.78 -21.74 9.60
CA LEU A 28 -8.21 -20.61 10.35
C LEU A 28 -8.04 -19.36 9.48
N THR A 29 -8.19 -19.44 8.15
CA THR A 29 -8.01 -18.28 7.26
C THR A 29 -9.23 -17.35 7.22
N SER A 30 -10.39 -17.75 7.75
CA SER A 30 -11.60 -16.90 7.80
C SER A 30 -11.69 -16.00 9.03
N SER A 31 -10.80 -16.15 10.01
CA SER A 31 -10.69 -15.28 11.20
C SER A 31 -9.47 -14.37 11.20
N PHE A 32 -8.60 -14.44 10.20
CA PHE A 32 -7.65 -13.37 9.92
C PHE A 32 -8.31 -12.38 8.97
N SER A 33 -9.18 -11.54 9.53
CA SER A 33 -9.16 -10.15 9.12
C SER A 33 -7.72 -9.69 9.27
N PHE A 34 -6.93 -9.74 8.19
CA PHE A 34 -5.75 -8.91 8.08
C PHE A 34 -6.29 -7.48 8.13
N ALA A 35 -6.33 -6.93 9.34
CA ALA A 35 -6.32 -5.50 9.51
C ALA A 35 -5.20 -4.99 8.62
N HIS A 36 -5.57 -4.14 7.67
CA HIS A 36 -4.65 -3.38 6.86
C HIS A 36 -3.96 -2.39 7.80
N LEU A 37 -2.90 -2.84 8.45
CA LEU A 37 -1.96 -1.99 9.20
C LEU A 37 -0.57 -2.34 8.70
N TYR A 38 -0.34 -2.11 7.41
CA TYR A 38 0.96 -1.68 6.97
C TYR A 38 1.08 -0.20 7.33
N THR A 39 1.42 0.09 8.59
CA THR A 39 2.09 1.34 8.89
C THR A 39 3.58 1.06 8.65
N PRO A 40 4.20 1.56 7.59
CA PRO A 40 5.65 1.59 7.57
C PRO A 40 6.05 2.48 8.74
N SER A 41 6.71 1.87 9.73
CA SER A 41 7.40 2.60 10.77
C SER A 41 8.38 3.54 10.08
N TYR A 42 8.10 4.84 10.10
CA TYR A 42 9.08 5.88 9.81
C TYR A 42 10.29 5.60 10.71
N PHE A 43 11.36 5.10 10.10
CA PHE A 43 12.61 4.86 10.78
C PHE A 43 13.21 6.22 11.11
N ASN A 44 12.91 6.72 12.31
CA ASN A 44 13.58 7.87 12.89
C ASN A 44 15.02 7.46 13.21
N ASN A 45 15.89 7.46 12.21
CA ASN A 45 17.32 7.47 12.47
C ASN A 45 17.69 8.89 12.89
N SER A 46 17.56 9.15 14.18
CA SER A 46 18.28 10.22 14.83
C SER A 46 19.78 9.95 14.70
N VAL A 47 20.39 10.42 13.62
CA VAL A 47 21.83 10.61 13.52
C VAL A 47 22.05 12.06 13.15
N VAL A 48 22.18 12.89 14.19
CA VAL A 48 22.71 14.24 14.07
C VAL A 48 24.19 14.10 13.77
N LEU A 49 24.58 14.16 12.49
CA LEU A 49 25.93 14.52 12.07
C LEU A 49 25.89 15.18 10.69
N GLY A 50 26.05 16.50 10.68
CA GLY A 50 26.73 17.22 9.60
C GLY A 50 25.98 17.35 8.28
N GLU A 51 25.41 18.53 8.08
CA GLU A 51 25.15 19.18 6.80
C GLU A 51 26.11 18.76 5.67
N VAL A 52 25.58 18.07 4.66
CA VAL A 52 26.15 18.03 3.31
C VAL A 52 25.02 18.23 2.32
N ALA A 53 25.03 19.42 1.73
CA ALA A 53 24.23 19.79 0.59
C ALA A 53 24.51 18.85 -0.60
N GLN A 54 23.49 18.74 -1.47
CA GLN A 54 23.56 18.25 -2.85
C GLN A 54 23.85 16.74 -3.01
N GLY A 55 22.78 16.02 -3.34
CA GLY A 55 22.78 14.94 -4.33
C GLY A 55 23.90 13.91 -4.20
N THR A 56 23.78 12.99 -3.27
CA THR A 56 24.20 11.59 -3.47
C THR A 56 23.51 10.73 -2.42
N THR A 57 22.77 9.73 -2.88
CA THR A 57 22.04 8.75 -2.07
C THR A 57 22.94 8.04 -1.03
N PRO A 58 22.46 7.73 0.19
CA PRO A 58 23.26 6.99 1.15
C PRO A 58 23.53 5.55 0.71
N VAL A 59 24.76 5.12 0.95
CA VAL A 59 25.53 3.98 0.41
C VAL A 59 25.00 2.56 0.77
N TRP A 60 23.78 2.38 1.29
CA TRP A 60 23.23 1.02 1.52
C TRP A 60 21.76 0.84 1.12
N ASN A 61 21.31 1.53 0.07
CA ASN A 61 20.10 1.14 -0.65
C ASN A 61 20.51 0.16 -1.78
N THR A 62 20.26 -1.15 -1.61
CA THR A 62 20.46 -2.15 -2.67
C THR A 62 19.29 -2.22 -3.67
N ALA A 63 18.23 -1.43 -3.47
CA ALA A 63 17.11 -1.26 -4.39
C ALA A 63 17.45 -0.34 -5.58
N SER A 64 18.40 0.60 -5.45
CA SER A 64 18.87 1.45 -6.57
C SER A 64 19.71 0.69 -7.59
N LEU A 65 20.15 -0.53 -7.30
CA LEU A 65 20.86 -1.41 -8.23
C LEU A 65 19.93 -2.25 -9.11
N TRP A 66 18.65 -2.39 -8.77
CA TRP A 66 17.75 -3.29 -9.50
C TRP A 66 16.71 -2.61 -10.39
N HIS A 67 16.29 -1.35 -10.19
CA HIS A 67 15.44 -0.67 -11.18
C HIS A 67 15.56 0.86 -11.10
N PRO A 68 16.17 1.53 -12.10
CA PRO A 68 16.22 3.00 -12.19
C PRO A 68 14.84 3.67 -12.31
N LEU A 69 13.83 2.94 -12.77
CA LEU A 69 12.49 3.44 -13.09
C LEU A 69 11.69 3.90 -11.85
N MET A 70 12.01 3.39 -10.67
CA MET A 70 11.24 3.66 -9.44
C MET A 70 11.53 5.06 -8.87
N ALA A 71 12.75 5.57 -9.07
CA ALA A 71 13.14 6.90 -8.65
C ALA A 71 12.74 7.99 -9.65
N GLU A 72 12.45 7.62 -10.91
CA GLU A 72 11.87 8.57 -11.86
C GLU A 72 10.38 8.78 -11.61
N LEU A 73 9.62 7.71 -11.34
CA LEU A 73 8.20 7.80 -11.00
C LEU A 73 7.93 8.66 -9.76
N SER A 74 8.84 8.71 -8.79
CA SER A 74 8.66 9.54 -7.59
C SER A 74 8.78 11.04 -7.86
N ASN A 75 9.44 11.44 -8.95
CA ASN A 75 9.56 12.85 -9.37
C ASN A 75 8.50 13.26 -10.39
N GLU A 76 7.67 12.32 -10.84
CA GLU A 76 6.51 12.61 -11.68
C GLU A 76 5.34 13.06 -10.80
N ASP A 77 4.33 13.64 -11.44
CA ASP A 77 3.03 13.97 -10.85
C ASP A 77 2.06 12.84 -11.21
N CYS A 78 1.55 12.12 -10.20
CA CYS A 78 0.87 10.84 -10.37
C CYS A 78 -0.60 10.99 -10.80
N ASP A 79 -1.27 12.05 -10.35
CA ASP A 79 -2.69 12.32 -10.62
C ASP A 79 -2.94 13.63 -11.38
N GLY A 80 -1.89 14.42 -11.58
CA GLY A 80 -1.91 15.61 -12.42
C GLY A 80 -2.31 16.88 -11.68
N ASP A 81 -2.20 16.93 -10.36
CA ASP A 81 -2.56 18.08 -9.53
C ASP A 81 -1.46 19.16 -9.44
N GLY A 82 -0.26 18.87 -9.97
CA GLY A 82 0.90 19.76 -9.94
C GLY A 82 1.84 19.56 -8.75
N VAL A 83 1.65 18.51 -7.94
CA VAL A 83 2.53 18.08 -6.85
C VAL A 83 3.19 16.75 -7.26
N THR A 84 4.45 16.51 -6.88
CA THR A 84 5.10 15.24 -7.21
C THR A 84 4.68 14.14 -6.26
N CYS A 85 4.60 12.90 -6.74
CA CYS A 85 4.18 11.79 -5.88
C CYS A 85 5.07 11.61 -4.64
N SER A 86 6.37 11.96 -4.73
CA SER A 86 7.26 11.95 -3.56
C SER A 86 6.90 13.02 -2.54
N GLN A 87 6.51 14.22 -2.99
CA GLN A 87 6.17 15.33 -2.11
C GLN A 87 4.87 15.04 -1.35
N GLU A 88 3.86 14.49 -2.03
CA GLU A 88 2.60 14.06 -1.41
C GLU A 88 2.81 12.96 -0.35
N ASN A 89 3.71 12.01 -0.61
CA ASN A 89 4.12 11.02 0.39
C ASN A 89 4.80 11.64 1.62
N GLU A 90 5.52 12.74 1.46
CA GLU A 90 6.12 13.50 2.57
C GLU A 90 5.07 14.30 3.35
N ASP A 91 4.06 14.83 2.64
CA ASP A 91 2.95 15.60 3.18
C ASP A 91 1.87 14.74 3.84
N GLY A 92 1.80 13.46 3.45
CA GLY A 92 0.80 12.51 3.91
C GLY A 92 -0.54 12.63 3.18
N THR A 93 -0.53 13.13 1.95
CA THR A 93 -1.68 13.15 1.03
C THR A 93 -1.65 11.92 0.09
N ASP A 94 -2.76 11.60 -0.58
CA ASP A 94 -2.87 10.46 -1.51
C ASP A 94 -2.39 10.82 -2.93
N PRO A 95 -1.26 10.26 -3.41
CA PRO A 95 -0.72 10.58 -4.73
C PRO A 95 -1.56 10.14 -5.93
N ASN A 96 -2.76 9.59 -5.71
CA ASN A 96 -3.67 9.19 -6.77
C ASN A 96 -5.03 9.90 -6.66
N ASP A 97 -5.18 10.82 -5.70
CA ASP A 97 -6.38 11.62 -5.53
C ASP A 97 -6.05 13.09 -5.85
N PRO A 98 -6.46 13.59 -7.04
CA PRO A 98 -6.13 14.94 -7.51
C PRO A 98 -6.69 16.07 -6.62
N CYS A 99 -7.53 15.75 -5.65
CA CYS A 99 -8.08 16.68 -4.68
C CYS A 99 -7.47 16.53 -3.27
N ASP A 100 -6.56 15.60 -3.05
CA ASP A 100 -5.84 15.42 -1.79
C ASP A 100 -4.39 15.88 -1.95
N PHE A 101 -4.16 17.19 -1.81
CA PHE A 101 -2.83 17.78 -1.93
C PHE A 101 -2.68 19.07 -1.11
N ILE A 102 -1.44 19.51 -0.93
CA ILE A 102 -1.13 20.79 -0.30
C ILE A 102 -0.83 21.83 -1.38
N LEU A 103 -1.70 22.84 -1.51
CA LEU A 103 -1.57 23.90 -2.51
C LEU A 103 -0.23 24.64 -2.49
N GLU A 104 0.39 24.78 -1.31
CA GLU A 104 1.70 25.44 -1.15
C GLU A 104 2.85 24.64 -1.79
N HIS A 105 2.64 23.35 -2.08
CA HIS A 105 3.67 22.45 -2.62
C HIS A 105 3.50 22.17 -4.12
N GLN A 106 2.49 22.76 -4.75
CA GLN A 106 2.31 22.72 -6.19
C GLN A 106 3.50 23.40 -6.89
N ASN A 107 4.35 22.60 -7.52
CA ASN A 107 5.66 23.03 -8.03
C ASN A 107 5.88 22.70 -9.51
N CYS A 108 4.94 21.99 -10.14
CA CYS A 108 4.88 21.76 -11.57
C CYS A 108 3.53 22.21 -12.14
N SER A 109 3.32 22.07 -13.46
CA SER A 109 2.08 22.53 -14.09
C SER A 109 0.98 21.48 -13.92
N PRO A 110 -0.18 21.81 -13.34
CA PRO A 110 -1.30 20.89 -13.25
C PRO A 110 -1.83 20.48 -14.62
N SER A 111 -2.39 19.28 -14.66
CA SER A 111 -3.00 18.67 -15.84
C SER A 111 -4.28 19.39 -16.29
N GLU A 112 -4.66 19.21 -17.55
CA GLU A 112 -5.93 19.73 -18.09
C GLU A 112 -7.16 18.99 -17.57
N THR A 113 -6.97 17.83 -16.92
CA THR A 113 -8.00 17.09 -16.19
C THR A 113 -8.26 17.77 -14.85
N TRP A 114 -7.22 17.96 -14.03
CA TRP A 114 -7.31 18.63 -12.73
C TRP A 114 -7.91 20.04 -12.83
N LYS A 115 -7.55 20.81 -13.86
CA LYS A 115 -8.11 22.16 -14.10
C LYS A 115 -9.61 22.18 -14.34
N LYS A 116 -10.22 21.07 -14.75
CA LYS A 116 -11.67 20.95 -14.99
C LYS A 116 -12.42 20.34 -13.82
N ASP A 117 -11.69 19.81 -12.84
CA ASP A 117 -12.25 19.29 -11.62
C ASP A 117 -12.60 20.45 -10.67
N ASP A 118 -13.37 20.12 -9.64
CA ASP A 118 -13.90 21.03 -8.61
C ASP A 118 -13.67 20.37 -7.25
N CYS A 119 -12.49 20.61 -6.68
CA CYS A 119 -12.04 19.91 -5.47
C CYS A 119 -12.67 20.46 -4.19
N ASP A 120 -13.10 21.72 -4.17
CA ASP A 120 -13.75 22.33 -3.01
C ASP A 120 -15.29 22.29 -3.06
N GLY A 121 -15.85 21.85 -4.20
CA GLY A 121 -17.27 21.60 -4.39
C GLY A 121 -18.10 22.88 -4.48
N ASP A 122 -17.49 24.00 -4.86
CA ASP A 122 -18.16 25.29 -4.96
C ASP A 122 -18.88 25.51 -6.31
N GLY A 123 -18.67 24.60 -7.27
CA GLY A 123 -19.23 24.62 -8.62
C GLY A 123 -18.38 25.40 -9.63
N VAL A 124 -17.17 25.81 -9.27
CA VAL A 124 -16.17 26.46 -10.11
C VAL A 124 -15.00 25.50 -10.36
N SER A 125 -14.49 25.48 -11.58
CA SER A 125 -13.33 24.64 -11.91
C SER A 125 -12.03 25.22 -11.34
N ASN A 126 -11.05 24.36 -11.08
CA ASN A 126 -9.74 24.76 -10.55
C ASN A 126 -8.91 25.68 -11.49
N GLY A 127 -9.22 25.70 -12.80
CA GLY A 127 -8.49 26.46 -13.84
C GLY A 127 -9.22 27.68 -14.42
#